data_AF-A0A2D6VWG1-F1
#
_entry.id   AF-A0A2D6VWG1-F1
#
_cell.length_a   1.000
_cell.length_b   1.000
_cell.length_c   1.000
_cell.angle_alpha   90.00
_cell.angle_beta   90.00
_cell.angle_gamma   90.00
#
_symmetry.space_group_name_H-M   'P 1'
#
loop_
_entity.id
_entity.type
_entity.pdbx_description
1 polymer ?
#
loop_
_entity_poly.entity_id
_entity_poly.type
_entity_poly.pdbx_seq_one_letter_code
_entity_poly.pdbx_strand_id
1 'polypeptide(L)'
;MARLTRRDFLKASALGMGAVAISTGLAGCVLDSDDKRRVDFTHGVASGDPLQDSVILWTRAVPERGSKVKVGWEIATDAEFSSVVRSGTAETTEAHDFTIKVDAQGLMPGQRYYYRFRSSGATSPVGAATTLPDGSVEQVRLAVVSCSNYPAGYFHVYREVANQADLDAVIHLGDYIYEYSSDQDSYASEDAQALGRTFPENNNRELLTLADYRRRYAIYRQDPDLQLAHQRLPFIVVWDDHEVANDTWRNGAENHDDSEGDFDQRKLSALQAFFEWMPIRPVIEGNDEAIYRSFHFGDLVDLHMLDTRIIGRDQQLDYLNYLSESGLNAQQFMADVTDPNRTLLGAEQRLWLQNKLATSSGRWQVLGQQVLMGRMDLPAELLLGIATGNVSELPQALAELATIKFRALQGDPTLTEQELSRISTAAPYNLDAWDGYQAEREVVLGMARQLDKNLVVLAGDTHNAWANNLKDMNGNQVGVEFATASVSSPGLEDYLGLPDALIADAEQGIGLLVDGLDYLNINQRGYMVVTFTQDEALANWYFVDTVKSREY
;
A
#
# COMPACT_ATOMS: atom_id res chain seq x y z
N MET A 1 -29.53 -30.53 0.66
CA MET A 1 -28.83 -29.34 1.18
C MET A 1 -29.09 -29.26 2.67
N ALA A 2 -28.07 -29.45 3.51
CA ALA A 2 -28.22 -29.27 4.94
C ALA A 2 -28.39 -27.78 5.25
N ARG A 3 -29.43 -27.40 6.00
CA ARG A 3 -29.61 -26.01 6.46
C ARG A 3 -28.53 -25.71 7.49
N LEU A 4 -27.62 -24.80 7.16
CA LEU A 4 -26.71 -24.17 8.11
C LEU A 4 -27.53 -23.59 9.26
N THR A 5 -27.30 -24.07 10.48
CA THR A 5 -27.94 -23.51 11.67
C THR A 5 -27.10 -22.35 12.22
N ARG A 6 -27.71 -21.45 13.00
CA ARG A 6 -26.98 -20.39 13.73
C ARG A 6 -25.82 -20.94 14.58
N ARG A 7 -25.93 -22.17 15.06
CA ARG A 7 -24.89 -22.85 15.84
C ARG A 7 -23.76 -23.37 14.96
N ASP A 8 -24.04 -23.75 13.72
CA ASP A 8 -23.03 -24.14 12.73
C ASP A 8 -22.30 -22.91 12.20
N PHE A 9 -23.00 -21.79 11.99
CA PHE A 9 -22.40 -20.48 11.71
C PHE A 9 -21.42 -20.07 12.81
N LEU A 10 -21.86 -20.02 14.08
CA LEU A 10 -20.98 -19.67 15.21
C LEU A 10 -19.81 -20.63 15.43
N LYS A 11 -19.94 -21.91 15.03
CA LYS A 11 -18.83 -22.87 15.07
C LYS A 11 -17.86 -22.67 13.91
N ALA A 12 -18.35 -22.32 12.73
CA ALA A 12 -17.50 -21.94 11.59
C ALA A 12 -16.74 -20.64 11.89
N SER A 13 -17.38 -19.65 12.53
CA SER A 13 -16.73 -18.39 12.96
C SER A 13 -15.64 -18.59 14.03
N ALA A 14 -15.68 -19.70 14.78
CA ALA A 14 -14.67 -20.05 15.80
C ALA A 14 -13.55 -20.94 15.26
N LEU A 15 -13.69 -21.46 14.03
CA LEU A 15 -12.70 -22.30 13.34
C LEU A 15 -12.13 -21.62 12.09
N GLY A 16 -12.73 -20.52 11.64
CA GLY A 16 -12.24 -19.69 10.55
C GLY A 16 -11.07 -18.81 11.01
N MET A 17 -10.01 -18.80 10.21
CA MET A 17 -8.87 -17.90 10.39
C MET A 17 -9.39 -16.45 10.28
N GLY A 18 -9.30 -15.69 11.38
CA GLY A 18 -9.83 -14.32 11.48
C GLY A 18 -11.30 -14.21 11.91
N ALA A 19 -11.60 -14.48 13.18
CA ALA A 19 -12.95 -14.30 13.74
C ALA A 19 -13.38 -12.82 13.74
N VAL A 20 -14.07 -12.37 12.68
CA VAL A 20 -14.74 -11.07 12.64
C VAL A 20 -16.04 -11.17 13.43
N ALA A 21 -16.14 -10.44 14.53
CA ALA A 21 -17.38 -10.35 15.29
C ALA A 21 -18.37 -9.41 14.57
N ILE A 22 -19.48 -9.94 14.08
CA ILE A 22 -20.54 -9.14 13.43
C ILE A 22 -21.50 -8.62 14.49
N SER A 23 -21.75 -7.30 14.50
CA SER A 23 -22.72 -6.72 15.41
C SER A 23 -24.16 -7.09 15.01
N THR A 24 -24.83 -7.93 15.80
CA THR A 24 -26.28 -8.16 15.62
C THR A 24 -27.06 -7.12 16.44
N GLY A 25 -28.02 -6.43 15.80
CA GLY A 25 -28.61 -5.14 16.22
C GLY A 25 -29.41 -5.06 17.53
N LEU A 26 -28.88 -5.55 18.65
CA LEU A 26 -29.43 -5.31 19.99
C LEU A 26 -28.42 -4.50 20.82
N ALA A 27 -28.71 -3.22 21.00
CA ALA A 27 -28.12 -2.39 22.04
C ALA A 27 -28.65 -2.85 23.41
N GLY A 28 -28.16 -3.99 23.89
CA GLY A 28 -28.26 -4.36 25.30
C GLY A 28 -27.03 -3.81 26.02
N CYS A 29 -27.21 -3.31 27.25
CA CYS A 29 -26.12 -2.87 28.12
C CYS A 29 -25.18 -4.03 28.50
N VAL A 30 -24.43 -4.58 27.54
CA VAL A 30 -23.31 -5.48 27.81
C VAL A 30 -22.09 -4.59 28.00
N LEU A 31 -22.02 -4.02 29.20
CA LEU A 31 -21.00 -3.03 29.60
C LEU A 31 -19.65 -3.68 29.91
N ASP A 32 -19.65 -4.98 30.20
CA ASP A 32 -18.46 -5.73 30.58
C ASP A 32 -18.49 -7.12 29.98
N SER A 33 -17.30 -7.62 29.65
CA SER A 33 -17.10 -9.03 29.39
C SER A 33 -17.26 -9.78 30.73
N ASP A 34 -17.88 -10.96 30.73
CA ASP A 34 -17.86 -11.83 31.93
C ASP A 34 -16.43 -12.27 32.31
N ASP A 35 -15.44 -11.96 31.45
CA ASP A 35 -14.02 -12.18 31.68
C ASP A 35 -13.44 -11.16 32.67
N LYS A 36 -13.21 -11.61 33.91
CA LYS A 36 -12.68 -10.78 35.00
C LYS A 36 -11.16 -10.58 34.98
N ARG A 37 -10.47 -11.08 33.96
CA ARG A 37 -9.01 -10.95 33.85
C ARG A 37 -8.64 -9.54 33.39
N ARG A 38 -7.50 -9.05 33.89
CA ARG A 38 -6.87 -7.85 33.35
C ARG A 38 -6.44 -8.10 31.91
N VAL A 39 -6.70 -7.12 31.06
CA VAL A 39 -6.35 -7.11 29.63
C VAL A 39 -5.60 -5.82 29.35
N ASP A 40 -4.49 -5.92 28.63
CA ASP A 40 -3.72 -4.75 28.20
C ASP A 40 -3.89 -4.52 26.69
N PHE A 41 -4.30 -3.31 26.33
CA PHE A 41 -4.43 -2.84 24.94
C PHE A 41 -3.10 -2.24 24.47
N THR A 42 -2.19 -3.12 24.04
CA THR A 42 -0.76 -2.80 23.88
C THR A 42 -0.39 -2.07 22.58
N HIS A 43 -1.26 -2.10 21.56
CA HIS A 43 -0.95 -1.65 20.18
C HIS A 43 -1.99 -0.65 19.64
N GLY A 44 -2.59 0.12 20.56
CA GLY A 44 -3.63 1.09 20.26
C GLY A 44 -4.91 0.45 19.71
N VAL A 45 -5.64 1.24 18.92
CA VAL A 45 -6.85 0.85 18.22
C VAL A 45 -6.74 1.27 16.75
N ALA A 46 -7.52 0.66 15.87
CA ALA A 46 -7.62 1.07 14.46
C ALA A 46 -9.05 0.94 13.96
N SER A 47 -9.43 1.74 12.96
CA SER A 47 -10.63 1.51 12.17
C SER A 47 -10.28 1.43 10.69
N GLY A 48 -11.09 0.74 9.92
CA GLY A 48 -10.78 0.52 8.51
C GLY A 48 -11.90 -0.14 7.73
N ASP A 49 -11.67 -0.29 6.44
CA ASP A 49 -12.65 -0.71 5.45
C ASP A 49 -14.03 -0.06 5.71
N PRO A 50 -14.17 1.26 5.69
CA PRO A 50 -15.49 1.86 5.88
C PRO A 50 -16.42 1.49 4.72
N LEU A 51 -17.68 1.25 5.02
CA LEU A 51 -18.81 1.14 4.09
C LEU A 51 -19.87 2.17 4.49
N GLN A 52 -20.97 2.26 3.72
CA GLN A 52 -22.05 3.23 3.99
C GLN A 52 -22.70 3.00 5.37
N ASP A 53 -22.81 1.75 5.81
CA ASP A 53 -23.52 1.40 7.03
C ASP A 53 -22.66 0.67 8.06
N SER A 54 -21.36 0.54 7.80
CA SER A 54 -20.49 -0.30 8.63
C SER A 54 -19.02 0.07 8.54
N VAL A 55 -18.25 -0.31 9.56
CA VAL A 55 -16.80 -0.07 9.64
C VAL A 55 -16.14 -1.15 10.48
N ILE A 56 -14.91 -1.56 10.14
CA ILE A 56 -14.12 -2.46 10.97
C ILE A 56 -13.52 -1.68 12.13
N LEU A 57 -13.66 -2.22 13.34
CA LEU A 57 -12.96 -1.78 14.54
C LEU A 57 -11.93 -2.84 14.93
N TRP A 58 -10.70 -2.42 15.20
CA TRP A 58 -9.58 -3.30 15.51
C TRP A 58 -8.87 -2.90 16.80
N THR A 59 -8.41 -3.90 17.55
CA THR A 59 -7.43 -3.75 18.64
C THR A 59 -6.69 -5.07 18.87
N ARG A 60 -5.55 -5.02 19.56
CA ARG A 60 -4.94 -6.19 20.20
C ARG A 60 -5.18 -6.17 21.71
N ALA A 61 -5.73 -7.24 22.27
CA ALA A 61 -6.20 -7.31 23.64
C ALA A 61 -5.54 -8.48 24.40
N VAL A 62 -4.38 -8.23 25.03
CA VAL A 62 -3.59 -9.31 25.63
C VAL A 62 -4.04 -9.57 27.07
N PRO A 63 -4.49 -10.79 27.42
CA PRO A 63 -4.84 -11.12 28.79
C PRO A 63 -3.59 -11.36 29.65
N GLU A 64 -3.64 -11.02 30.94
CA GLU A 64 -2.56 -11.33 31.91
C GLU A 64 -2.27 -12.84 31.98
N ARG A 65 -3.28 -13.68 31.72
CA ARG A 65 -3.15 -15.15 31.69
C ARG A 65 -4.20 -15.82 30.81
N GLY A 66 -3.83 -16.97 30.23
CA GLY A 66 -4.70 -17.85 29.43
C GLY A 66 -4.67 -17.54 27.93
N SER A 67 -5.11 -18.49 27.12
CA SER A 67 -4.99 -18.46 25.65
C SER A 67 -6.20 -17.90 24.91
N LYS A 68 -7.16 -17.32 25.65
CA LYS A 68 -8.46 -16.87 25.14
C LYS A 68 -8.93 -15.68 25.96
N VAL A 69 -9.54 -14.68 25.34
CA VAL A 69 -10.07 -13.49 26.01
C VAL A 69 -11.30 -12.96 25.30
N LYS A 70 -12.26 -12.46 26.07
CA LYS A 70 -13.46 -11.80 25.56
C LYS A 70 -13.43 -10.32 25.97
N VAL A 71 -13.68 -9.42 25.03
CA VAL A 71 -13.74 -7.97 25.29
C VAL A 71 -15.12 -7.43 24.92
N GLY A 72 -15.59 -6.43 25.67
CA GLY A 72 -16.67 -5.56 25.24
C GLY A 72 -16.17 -4.52 24.24
N TRP A 73 -17.05 -4.06 23.37
CA TRP A 73 -16.80 -2.94 22.46
C TRP A 73 -18.04 -2.03 22.40
N GLU A 74 -17.80 -0.74 22.21
CA GLU A 74 -18.83 0.30 22.10
C GLU A 74 -18.47 1.22 20.93
N ILE A 75 -19.47 1.69 20.19
CA ILE A 75 -19.36 2.77 19.21
C ILE A 75 -20.49 3.79 19.47
N ALA A 76 -20.13 5.06 19.48
CA ALA A 76 -20.96 6.19 19.92
C ALA A 76 -20.83 7.37 18.95
N THR A 77 -21.79 8.30 19.00
CA THR A 77 -21.74 9.54 18.22
C THR A 77 -20.85 10.62 18.84
N ASP A 78 -20.38 10.41 20.07
CA ASP A 78 -19.56 11.35 20.85
C ASP A 78 -18.42 10.64 21.59
N ALA A 79 -17.32 11.35 21.83
CA ALA A 79 -16.09 10.80 22.41
C ALA A 79 -16.24 10.44 23.90
N GLU A 80 -17.24 11.02 24.56
CA GLU A 80 -17.59 10.77 25.97
C GLU A 80 -18.45 9.51 26.15
N PHE A 81 -18.92 8.91 25.05
CA PHE A 81 -19.82 7.74 25.03
C PHE A 81 -21.14 8.00 25.76
N SER A 82 -21.67 9.22 25.69
CA SER A 82 -22.99 9.57 26.21
C SER A 82 -24.13 9.05 25.31
N SER A 83 -23.86 8.86 24.03
CA SER A 83 -24.80 8.37 23.01
C SER A 83 -24.21 7.16 22.25
N VAL A 84 -24.18 6.01 22.92
CA VAL A 84 -23.76 4.73 22.33
C VAL A 84 -24.82 4.24 21.33
N VAL A 85 -24.41 4.03 20.08
CA VAL A 85 -25.30 3.56 19.00
C VAL A 85 -25.25 2.05 18.81
N ARG A 86 -24.07 1.42 19.03
CA ARG A 86 -23.92 -0.03 19.04
C ARG A 86 -22.92 -0.44 20.11
N SER A 87 -23.11 -1.64 20.63
CA SER A 87 -22.17 -2.28 21.55
C SER A 87 -22.29 -3.78 21.42
N GLY A 88 -21.27 -4.49 21.87
CA GLY A 88 -21.27 -5.94 21.87
C GLY A 88 -20.05 -6.51 22.55
N THR A 89 -19.82 -7.80 22.32
CA THR A 89 -18.59 -8.47 22.77
C THR A 89 -17.95 -9.19 21.62
N ALA A 90 -16.62 -9.18 21.57
CA ALA A 90 -15.81 -9.96 20.65
C ALA A 90 -14.87 -10.86 21.46
N GLU A 91 -14.39 -11.91 20.82
CA GLU A 91 -13.54 -12.91 21.45
C GLU A 91 -12.33 -13.17 20.56
N THR A 92 -11.17 -13.35 21.18
CA THR A 92 -9.93 -13.70 20.47
C THR A 92 -9.12 -14.71 21.28
N THR A 93 -8.13 -15.30 20.63
CA THR A 93 -7.26 -16.31 21.20
C THR A 93 -5.80 -16.05 20.87
N GLU A 94 -4.91 -16.75 21.56
CA GLU A 94 -3.48 -16.79 21.24
C GLU A 94 -3.22 -17.22 19.79
N ALA A 95 -4.10 -18.06 19.22
CA ALA A 95 -4.00 -18.52 17.84
C ALA A 95 -4.22 -17.41 16.80
N HIS A 96 -4.77 -16.26 17.20
CA HIS A 96 -4.92 -15.04 16.38
C HIS A 96 -4.14 -13.85 16.96
N ASP A 97 -3.11 -14.15 17.75
CA ASP A 97 -2.26 -13.18 18.42
C ASP A 97 -3.03 -12.15 19.26
N PHE A 98 -4.17 -12.58 19.82
CA PHE A 98 -5.08 -11.75 20.60
C PHE A 98 -5.57 -10.48 19.86
N THR A 99 -5.54 -10.48 18.54
CA THR A 99 -6.13 -9.42 17.71
C THR A 99 -7.65 -9.58 17.65
N ILE A 100 -8.37 -8.48 17.59
CA ILE A 100 -9.83 -8.42 17.57
C ILE A 100 -10.26 -7.57 16.40
N LYS A 101 -11.19 -8.09 15.60
CA LYS A 101 -11.88 -7.36 14.53
C LYS A 101 -13.38 -7.42 14.75
N VAL A 102 -14.02 -6.26 14.74
CA VAL A 102 -15.48 -6.13 14.84
C VAL A 102 -15.97 -5.45 13.58
N ASP A 103 -16.89 -6.08 12.86
CA ASP A 103 -17.67 -5.39 11.82
C ASP A 103 -18.87 -4.71 12.48
N ALA A 104 -18.73 -3.42 12.76
CA ALA A 104 -19.75 -2.61 13.41
C ALA A 104 -20.75 -2.12 12.36
N GLN A 105 -21.95 -2.70 12.36
CA GLN A 105 -22.97 -2.54 11.30
C GLN A 105 -24.21 -1.75 11.74
N GLY A 106 -24.97 -1.32 10.73
CA GLY A 106 -26.21 -0.55 10.91
C GLY A 106 -25.94 0.88 11.38
N LEU A 107 -24.82 1.45 10.98
CA LEU A 107 -24.45 2.84 11.21
C LEU A 107 -25.09 3.72 10.11
N MET A 108 -25.23 5.02 10.38
CA MET A 108 -25.61 5.99 9.36
C MET A 108 -24.44 6.28 8.41
N PRO A 109 -24.68 6.55 7.11
CA PRO A 109 -23.65 6.92 6.14
C PRO A 109 -23.08 8.32 6.39
N GLY A 110 -21.82 8.51 5.98
CA GLY A 110 -21.12 9.79 6.04
C GLY A 110 -20.97 10.36 7.46
N GLN A 111 -21.03 9.51 8.49
CA GLN A 111 -21.08 9.93 9.88
C GLN A 111 -19.79 9.53 10.60
N ARG A 112 -19.21 10.49 11.32
CA ARG A 112 -18.10 10.22 12.25
C ARG A 112 -18.64 9.66 13.57
N TYR A 113 -17.96 8.65 14.08
CA TYR A 113 -18.20 7.95 15.34
C TYR A 113 -16.93 7.85 16.17
N TYR A 114 -17.10 7.51 17.44
CA TYR A 114 -16.05 7.19 18.39
C TYR A 114 -16.25 5.78 18.93
N TYR A 115 -15.17 5.03 19.10
CA TYR A 115 -15.26 3.64 19.57
C TYR A 115 -14.18 3.32 20.60
N ARG A 116 -14.45 2.32 21.45
CA ARG A 116 -13.51 1.80 22.44
C ARG A 116 -13.76 0.33 22.73
N PHE A 117 -12.72 -0.33 23.20
CA PHE A 117 -12.78 -1.69 23.73
C PHE A 117 -12.63 -1.67 25.25
N ARG A 118 -13.29 -2.61 25.91
CA ARG A 118 -13.36 -2.71 27.37
C ARG A 118 -13.22 -4.16 27.81
N SER A 119 -12.51 -4.35 28.91
CA SER A 119 -12.49 -5.60 29.67
C SER A 119 -12.42 -5.26 31.15
N SER A 120 -12.68 -6.22 32.03
CA SER A 120 -12.62 -6.02 33.48
C SER A 120 -11.31 -5.34 33.91
N GLY A 121 -11.40 -4.06 34.28
CA GLY A 121 -10.28 -3.25 34.78
C GLY A 121 -9.46 -2.49 33.73
N ALA A 122 -9.81 -2.55 32.43
CA ALA A 122 -9.09 -1.83 31.36
C ALA A 122 -10.02 -1.28 30.27
N THR A 123 -9.65 -0.13 29.72
CA THR A 123 -10.30 0.49 28.55
C THR A 123 -9.22 0.85 27.55
N SER A 124 -9.44 0.59 26.26
CA SER A 124 -8.53 0.99 25.20
C SER A 124 -8.47 2.53 25.08
N PRO A 125 -7.50 3.09 24.34
CA PRO A 125 -7.68 4.42 23.77
C PRO A 125 -9.01 4.54 23.01
N VAL A 126 -9.60 5.73 22.99
CA VAL A 126 -10.78 6.03 22.18
C VAL A 126 -10.33 6.28 20.75
N GLY A 127 -10.81 5.47 19.81
CA GLY A 127 -10.58 5.66 18.39
C GLY A 127 -11.74 6.41 17.72
N ALA A 128 -11.48 6.93 16.53
CA ALA A 128 -12.49 7.51 15.64
C ALA A 128 -12.68 6.62 14.40
N ALA A 129 -13.90 6.54 13.92
CA ALA A 129 -14.27 5.82 12.72
C ALA A 129 -15.27 6.67 11.92
N THR A 130 -15.23 6.59 10.60
CA THR A 130 -16.15 7.31 9.71
C THR A 130 -16.71 6.32 8.70
N THR A 131 -18.03 6.27 8.54
CA THR A 131 -18.68 5.51 7.46
C THR A 131 -18.63 6.27 6.15
N LEU A 132 -18.64 5.56 5.03
CA LEU A 132 -18.65 6.20 3.72
C LEU A 132 -19.95 6.98 3.49
N PRO A 133 -19.91 8.12 2.79
CA PRO A 133 -21.11 8.84 2.41
C PRO A 133 -21.93 8.08 1.36
N ASP A 134 -23.22 8.38 1.29
CA ASP A 134 -24.14 7.94 0.25
C ASP A 134 -24.78 9.17 -0.41
N GLY A 135 -25.20 9.04 -1.67
CA GLY A 135 -25.75 10.14 -2.45
C GLY A 135 -24.71 11.15 -2.91
N SER A 136 -25.08 12.44 -2.94
CA SER A 136 -24.23 13.47 -3.53
C SER A 136 -23.15 13.98 -2.59
N VAL A 137 -21.90 13.94 -3.06
CA VAL A 137 -20.72 14.35 -2.28
C VAL A 137 -20.00 15.48 -3.01
N GLU A 138 -19.77 16.59 -2.30
CA GLU A 138 -19.09 17.77 -2.85
C GLU A 138 -17.58 17.52 -2.98
N GLN A 139 -17.01 16.83 -2.00
CA GLN A 139 -15.57 16.63 -1.91
C GLN A 139 -15.22 15.31 -1.22
N VAL A 140 -14.15 14.66 -1.69
CA VAL A 140 -13.50 13.52 -1.02
C VAL A 140 -12.00 13.83 -0.88
N ARG A 141 -11.43 13.63 0.31
CA ARG A 141 -10.01 13.85 0.62
C ARG A 141 -9.38 12.59 1.18
N LEU A 142 -8.42 12.05 0.42
CA LEU A 142 -7.70 10.82 0.76
C LEU A 142 -6.24 11.13 1.03
N ALA A 143 -5.72 10.77 2.20
CA ALA A 143 -4.27 10.69 2.39
C ALA A 143 -3.77 9.36 1.83
N VAL A 144 -2.66 9.37 1.10
CA VAL A 144 -2.05 8.21 0.46
C VAL A 144 -0.63 8.05 0.97
N VAL A 145 -0.29 6.85 1.43
CA VAL A 145 0.99 6.50 2.07
C VAL A 145 1.45 5.10 1.64
N SER A 146 2.75 4.85 1.67
CA SER A 146 3.37 3.53 1.49
C SER A 146 4.77 3.51 2.12
N CYS A 147 5.40 2.33 2.17
CA CYS A 147 6.85 2.18 2.35
C CYS A 147 7.38 2.77 3.67
N SER A 148 7.06 2.07 4.74
CA SER A 148 7.29 2.50 6.12
C SER A 148 8.43 1.71 6.77
N ASN A 149 9.60 1.65 6.16
CA ASN A 149 10.74 0.90 6.72
C ASN A 149 11.11 1.43 8.13
N TYR A 150 10.87 0.62 9.16
CA TYR A 150 11.06 1.00 10.57
C TYR A 150 12.53 1.29 10.91
N PRO A 151 13.51 0.44 10.56
CA PRO A 151 14.94 0.75 10.68
C PRO A 151 15.36 2.07 10.03
N ALA A 152 14.77 2.42 8.88
CA ALA A 152 15.20 3.56 8.09
C ALA A 152 14.95 4.92 8.74
N GLY A 153 13.89 5.06 9.56
CA GLY A 153 13.54 6.35 10.15
C GLY A 153 12.32 6.37 11.08
N TYR A 154 12.11 7.52 11.72
CA TYR A 154 10.92 7.81 12.52
C TYR A 154 9.69 8.04 11.63
N PHE A 155 8.53 7.64 12.13
CA PHE A 155 7.25 7.65 11.42
C PHE A 155 6.48 8.99 11.53
N HIS A 156 7.22 10.09 11.48
CA HIS A 156 6.68 11.46 11.57
C HIS A 156 5.59 11.75 10.55
N VAL A 157 5.68 11.14 9.37
CA VAL A 157 4.66 11.23 8.31
C VAL A 157 3.27 10.85 8.84
N TYR A 158 3.15 9.78 9.63
CA TYR A 158 1.85 9.40 10.20
C TYR A 158 1.33 10.43 11.21
N ARG A 159 2.22 11.12 11.94
CA ARG A 159 1.83 12.22 12.83
C ARG A 159 1.21 13.37 12.05
N GLU A 160 1.83 13.74 10.93
CA GLU A 160 1.33 14.80 10.05
C GLU A 160 0.01 14.41 9.39
N VAL A 161 -0.12 13.17 8.90
CA VAL A 161 -1.41 12.64 8.41
C VAL A 161 -2.48 12.72 9.49
N ALA A 162 -2.17 12.34 10.72
CA ALA A 162 -3.11 12.38 11.84
C ALA A 162 -3.51 13.81 12.27
N ASN A 163 -2.73 14.83 11.91
CA ASN A 163 -2.98 16.24 12.19
C ASN A 163 -3.71 16.96 11.05
N GLN A 164 -3.85 16.34 9.88
CA GLN A 164 -4.70 16.85 8.81
C GLN A 164 -6.17 16.87 9.27
N ALA A 165 -6.80 18.03 9.15
CA ALA A 165 -8.24 18.15 9.29
C ALA A 165 -8.93 17.52 8.09
N ASP A 166 -10.16 17.03 8.27
CA ASP A 166 -11.10 16.72 7.20
C ASP A 166 -10.60 15.71 6.13
N LEU A 167 -9.83 14.70 6.54
CA LEU A 167 -9.55 13.52 5.71
C LEU A 167 -10.68 12.50 5.87
N ASP A 168 -11.13 11.93 4.75
CA ASP A 168 -12.16 10.88 4.74
C ASP A 168 -11.58 9.50 5.05
N ALA A 169 -10.38 9.21 4.54
CA ALA A 169 -9.66 7.98 4.80
C ALA A 169 -8.15 8.11 4.53
N VAL A 170 -7.38 7.18 5.08
CA VAL A 170 -5.98 6.92 4.70
C VAL A 170 -5.95 5.70 3.78
N ILE A 171 -5.32 5.83 2.62
CA ILE A 171 -5.02 4.75 1.68
C ILE A 171 -3.57 4.32 1.92
N HIS A 172 -3.37 3.09 2.38
CA HIS A 172 -2.03 2.51 2.50
C HIS A 172 -1.79 1.55 1.33
N LEU A 173 -0.80 1.84 0.49
CA LEU A 173 -0.58 1.14 -0.77
C LEU A 173 0.39 -0.05 -0.67
N GLY A 174 0.96 -0.27 0.51
CA GLY A 174 1.76 -1.44 0.85
C GLY A 174 3.10 -1.05 1.47
N ASP A 175 3.92 -2.05 1.76
CA ASP A 175 5.15 -1.92 2.55
C ASP A 175 4.89 -1.25 3.91
N TYR A 176 3.82 -1.71 4.54
CA TYR A 176 3.50 -1.41 5.92
C TYR A 176 4.57 -1.97 6.85
N ILE A 177 5.10 -3.16 6.53
CA ILE A 177 6.27 -3.74 7.16
C ILE A 177 7.35 -4.08 6.13
N TYR A 178 8.57 -4.26 6.62
CA TYR A 178 9.67 -4.91 5.89
C TYR A 178 10.05 -6.20 6.60
N GLU A 179 10.59 -7.17 5.87
CA GLU A 179 10.92 -8.53 6.31
C GLU A 179 12.38 -8.72 6.74
N TYR A 180 13.27 -7.81 6.35
CA TYR A 180 14.70 -7.91 6.62
C TYR A 180 15.08 -7.84 8.11
N SER A 181 16.37 -8.07 8.43
CA SER A 181 16.93 -7.70 9.73
C SER A 181 17.09 -6.17 9.85
N SER A 182 17.66 -5.72 10.96
CA SER A 182 18.05 -4.32 11.21
C SER A 182 19.54 -4.21 11.51
N ASP A 183 20.31 -5.20 11.06
CA ASP A 183 21.76 -5.16 11.13
C ASP A 183 22.27 -4.05 10.18
N GLN A 184 23.46 -3.51 10.47
CA GLN A 184 23.96 -2.32 9.77
C GLN A 184 24.12 -2.50 8.25
N ASP A 185 24.39 -3.73 7.81
CA ASP A 185 24.53 -4.13 6.42
C ASP A 185 23.23 -4.67 5.80
N SER A 186 22.12 -4.66 6.56
CA SER A 186 20.79 -4.96 6.06
C SER A 186 20.19 -3.76 5.32
N TYR A 187 19.14 -4.00 4.55
CA TYR A 187 18.49 -3.00 3.71
C TYR A 187 18.04 -1.77 4.52
N ALA A 188 18.55 -0.59 4.14
CA ALA A 188 18.22 0.72 4.71
C ALA A 188 18.29 0.77 6.25
N SER A 189 19.29 0.11 6.82
CA SER A 189 19.44 -0.10 8.27
C SER A 189 20.75 0.48 8.84
N GLU A 190 21.49 1.25 8.05
CA GLU A 190 22.82 1.78 8.37
C GLU A 190 22.79 2.64 9.65
N ASP A 191 21.69 3.38 9.85
CA ASP A 191 21.45 4.27 10.99
C ASP A 191 20.59 3.65 12.11
N ALA A 192 20.08 2.43 11.94
CA ALA A 192 19.03 1.87 12.80
C ALA A 192 19.45 1.85 14.29
N GLN A 193 20.70 1.52 14.58
CA GLN A 193 21.24 1.54 15.95
C GLN A 193 21.27 2.95 16.54
N ALA A 194 21.73 3.94 15.77
CA ALA A 194 21.81 5.32 16.23
C ALA A 194 20.42 5.93 16.48
N LEU A 195 19.43 5.54 15.67
CA LEU A 195 18.03 5.96 15.80
C LEU A 195 17.28 5.24 16.94
N GLY A 196 17.85 4.15 17.47
CA GLY A 196 17.18 3.25 18.42
C GLY A 196 16.02 2.49 17.77
N ARG A 197 16.14 2.16 16.49
CA ARG A 197 15.13 1.48 15.67
C ARG A 197 15.57 0.09 15.19
N THR A 198 16.48 -0.56 15.92
CA THR A 198 16.80 -1.97 15.71
C THR A 198 15.70 -2.89 16.25
N PHE A 199 15.61 -4.09 15.68
CA PHE A 199 14.73 -5.14 16.14
C PHE A 199 15.33 -5.90 17.33
N PRO A 200 14.48 -6.48 18.21
CA PRO A 200 14.93 -7.37 19.27
C PRO A 200 15.52 -8.67 18.71
N GLU A 201 16.42 -9.33 19.44
CA GLU A 201 17.12 -10.56 19.00
C GLU A 201 16.19 -11.67 18.49
N ASN A 202 14.99 -11.79 19.03
CA ASN A 202 13.98 -12.77 18.62
C ASN A 202 13.18 -12.39 17.36
N ASN A 203 13.48 -11.26 16.72
CA ASN A 203 12.89 -10.82 15.45
C ASN A 203 13.87 -10.04 14.54
N ASN A 204 15.13 -9.82 14.95
CA ASN A 204 16.20 -9.24 14.14
C ASN A 204 16.78 -10.31 13.20
N ARG A 205 16.03 -10.60 12.14
CA ARG A 205 16.29 -11.64 11.13
C ARG A 205 15.30 -11.44 9.98
N GLU A 206 15.55 -12.17 8.90
CA GLU A 206 14.58 -12.43 7.84
C GLU A 206 13.32 -13.12 8.38
N LEU A 207 12.12 -12.64 7.98
CA LEU A 207 10.85 -13.20 8.44
C LEU A 207 10.43 -14.41 7.61
N LEU A 208 10.28 -15.57 8.26
CA LEU A 208 9.87 -16.81 7.57
C LEU A 208 8.59 -17.41 8.15
N THR A 209 8.37 -17.28 9.46
CA THR A 209 7.26 -17.94 10.15
C THR A 209 6.18 -16.96 10.57
N LEU A 210 4.96 -17.46 10.79
CA LEU A 210 3.84 -16.66 11.33
C LEU A 210 4.21 -15.92 12.62
N ALA A 211 5.04 -16.51 13.48
CA ALA A 211 5.50 -15.86 14.70
C ALA A 211 6.47 -14.71 14.43
N ASP A 212 7.23 -14.75 13.34
CA ASP A 212 8.13 -13.68 12.93
C ASP A 212 7.33 -12.49 12.40
N TYR A 213 6.38 -12.73 11.48
CA TYR A 213 5.50 -11.67 10.96
C TYR A 213 4.66 -10.99 12.04
N ARG A 214 4.03 -11.77 12.93
CA ARG A 214 3.27 -11.19 14.07
C ARG A 214 4.13 -10.29 14.96
N ARG A 215 5.38 -10.70 15.25
CA ARG A 215 6.32 -9.87 16.02
C ARG A 215 6.72 -8.61 15.26
N ARG A 216 6.92 -8.70 13.94
CA ARG A 216 7.24 -7.53 13.12
C ARG A 216 6.09 -6.51 13.12
N TYR A 217 4.86 -6.95 12.90
CA TYR A 217 3.68 -6.09 13.04
C TYR A 217 3.57 -5.48 14.43
N ALA A 218 3.82 -6.26 15.49
CA ALA A 218 3.80 -5.76 16.85
C ALA A 218 4.83 -4.63 17.07
N ILE A 219 6.04 -4.75 16.52
CA ILE A 219 7.08 -3.71 16.61
C ILE A 219 6.62 -2.45 15.87
N TYR A 220 6.18 -2.58 14.63
CA TYR A 220 5.75 -1.42 13.83
C TYR A 220 4.55 -0.72 14.47
N ARG A 221 3.57 -1.49 14.95
CA ARG A 221 2.36 -0.99 15.63
C ARG A 221 2.61 -0.44 17.03
N GLN A 222 3.83 -0.48 17.56
CA GLN A 222 4.19 0.22 18.79
C GLN A 222 4.60 1.68 18.55
N ASP A 223 4.87 2.07 17.30
CA ASP A 223 5.21 3.44 16.98
C ASP A 223 4.05 4.39 17.33
N PRO A 224 4.28 5.44 18.15
CA PRO A 224 3.22 6.30 18.65
C PRO A 224 2.55 7.12 17.56
N ASP A 225 3.27 7.50 16.51
CA ASP A 225 2.74 8.32 15.42
C ASP A 225 1.87 7.47 14.49
N LEU A 226 2.26 6.21 14.27
CA LEU A 226 1.39 5.23 13.59
C LEU A 226 0.13 4.92 14.40
N GLN A 227 0.24 4.71 15.71
CA GLN A 227 -0.93 4.52 16.57
C GLN A 227 -1.87 5.73 16.54
N LEU A 228 -1.32 6.94 16.51
CA LEU A 228 -2.11 8.17 16.45
C LEU A 228 -2.91 8.27 15.15
N ALA A 229 -2.30 7.96 14.00
CA ALA A 229 -2.98 7.94 12.71
C ALA A 229 -4.15 6.93 12.70
N HIS A 230 -3.89 5.69 13.11
CA HIS A 230 -4.91 4.64 13.22
C HIS A 230 -6.01 4.97 14.23
N GLN A 231 -5.69 5.70 15.30
CA GLN A 231 -6.67 6.14 16.28
C GLN A 231 -7.62 7.20 15.71
N ARG A 232 -7.17 8.03 14.75
CA ARG A 232 -7.93 9.21 14.29
C ARG A 232 -8.69 9.01 12.98
N LEU A 233 -8.22 8.13 12.10
CA LEU A 233 -8.68 8.02 10.72
C LEU A 233 -8.95 6.55 10.34
N PRO A 234 -9.95 6.27 9.50
CA PRO A 234 -10.14 4.95 8.94
C PRO A 234 -9.08 4.66 7.87
N PHE A 235 -8.51 3.45 7.91
CA PHE A 235 -7.53 2.97 6.94
C PHE A 235 -8.17 2.04 5.91
N ILE A 236 -7.89 2.28 4.64
CA ILE A 236 -8.14 1.37 3.52
C ILE A 236 -6.76 0.90 3.04
N VAL A 237 -6.43 -0.36 3.32
CA VAL A 237 -5.07 -0.87 3.10
C VAL A 237 -5.04 -1.95 2.04
N VAL A 238 -3.93 -2.03 1.32
CA VAL A 238 -3.52 -3.20 0.54
C VAL A 238 -2.05 -3.50 0.84
N TRP A 239 -1.65 -4.75 0.69
CA TRP A 239 -0.25 -5.14 0.76
C TRP A 239 0.48 -4.81 -0.53
N ASP A 240 1.79 -4.74 -0.42
CA ASP A 240 2.74 -4.90 -1.51
C ASP A 240 3.59 -6.16 -1.27
N ASP A 241 4.84 -6.18 -1.68
CA ASP A 241 5.74 -7.34 -1.59
C ASP A 241 6.36 -7.51 -0.20
N HIS A 242 6.81 -6.45 0.46
CA HIS A 242 7.52 -6.57 1.75
C HIS A 242 6.63 -7.02 2.93
N GLU A 243 5.32 -7.08 2.72
CA GLU A 243 4.42 -7.82 3.60
C GLU A 243 4.72 -9.32 3.64
N VAL A 244 5.36 -9.86 2.59
CA VAL A 244 5.83 -11.25 2.45
C VAL A 244 7.36 -11.26 2.31
N ALA A 245 7.88 -10.81 1.17
CA ALA A 245 9.29 -10.82 0.79
C ALA A 245 9.49 -9.92 -0.44
N ASN A 246 10.62 -9.24 -0.55
CA ASN A 246 10.97 -8.38 -1.68
C ASN A 246 10.69 -9.03 -3.05
N ASP A 247 10.09 -8.27 -3.96
CA ASP A 247 9.69 -8.66 -5.31
C ASP A 247 8.81 -9.92 -5.37
N THR A 248 7.90 -10.07 -4.41
CA THR A 248 6.93 -11.19 -4.41
C THR A 248 6.08 -11.24 -5.69
N TRP A 249 5.93 -12.44 -6.23
CA TRP A 249 4.97 -12.83 -7.27
C TRP A 249 4.25 -14.12 -6.86
N ARG A 250 3.28 -14.61 -7.66
CA ARG A 250 2.34 -15.65 -7.20
C ARG A 250 2.99 -16.92 -6.60
N ASN A 251 4.17 -17.32 -7.10
CA ASN A 251 4.84 -18.56 -6.68
C ASN A 251 6.27 -18.34 -6.15
N GLY A 252 6.69 -17.12 -5.86
CA GLY A 252 8.04 -16.85 -5.36
C GLY A 252 8.29 -15.39 -5.03
N ALA A 253 9.52 -15.07 -4.67
CA ALA A 253 10.01 -13.72 -4.41
C ALA A 253 11.50 -13.64 -4.76
N GLU A 254 12.07 -12.45 -4.89
CA GLU A 254 13.52 -12.28 -5.04
C GLU A 254 14.23 -12.67 -3.73
N ASN A 255 13.75 -12.14 -2.61
CA ASN A 255 14.30 -12.42 -1.28
C ASN A 255 13.72 -13.71 -0.68
N HIS A 256 13.79 -14.81 -1.45
CA HIS A 256 13.48 -16.15 -0.97
C HIS A 256 14.20 -17.25 -1.77
N ASP A 257 14.81 -18.20 -1.07
CA ASP A 257 15.48 -19.35 -1.69
C ASP A 257 15.17 -20.69 -1.01
N ASP A 258 15.56 -21.80 -1.65
CA ASP A 258 15.30 -23.18 -1.21
C ASP A 258 15.83 -23.49 0.22
N SER A 259 16.76 -22.71 0.75
CA SER A 259 17.29 -22.88 2.11
C SER A 259 16.37 -22.33 3.19
N GLU A 260 15.41 -21.48 2.81
CA GLU A 260 14.45 -20.84 3.71
C GLU A 260 13.13 -21.62 3.86
N GLY A 261 12.95 -22.67 3.06
CA GLY A 261 11.80 -23.56 3.12
C GLY A 261 10.83 -23.36 1.96
N ASP A 262 9.54 -23.63 2.22
CA ASP A 262 8.49 -23.54 1.22
C ASP A 262 7.91 -22.11 1.17
N PHE A 263 8.03 -21.45 0.02
CA PHE A 263 7.52 -20.12 -0.20
C PHE A 263 6.02 -20.00 0.09
N ASP A 264 5.21 -21.00 -0.30
CA ASP A 264 3.77 -20.94 -0.06
C ASP A 264 3.45 -20.94 1.43
N GLN A 265 4.26 -21.63 2.24
CA GLN A 265 4.11 -21.62 3.70
C GLN A 265 4.52 -20.27 4.32
N ARG A 266 5.56 -19.62 3.79
CA ARG A 266 5.98 -18.26 4.16
C ARG A 266 4.89 -17.25 3.80
N LYS A 267 4.40 -17.28 2.56
CA LYS A 267 3.30 -16.47 2.03
C LYS A 267 2.05 -16.59 2.90
N LEU A 268 1.56 -17.80 3.16
CA LEU A 268 0.38 -18.00 4.01
C LEU A 268 0.58 -17.48 5.45
N SER A 269 1.79 -17.62 6.00
CA SER A 269 2.13 -17.08 7.32
C SER A 269 2.08 -15.55 7.35
N ALA A 270 2.60 -14.91 6.31
CA ALA A 270 2.62 -13.47 6.13
C ALA A 270 1.20 -12.90 5.97
N LEU A 271 0.41 -13.47 5.07
CA LEU A 271 -0.95 -13.02 4.80
C LEU A 271 -1.87 -13.21 6.01
N GLN A 272 -1.74 -14.32 6.75
CA GLN A 272 -2.48 -14.50 8.00
C GLN A 272 -2.12 -13.39 9.01
N ALA A 273 -0.84 -13.06 9.17
CA ALA A 273 -0.43 -11.96 10.04
C ALA A 273 -0.99 -10.61 9.57
N PHE A 274 -0.96 -10.32 8.26
CA PHE A 274 -1.55 -9.12 7.68
C PHE A 274 -3.04 -8.99 8.05
N PHE A 275 -3.83 -10.05 7.81
CA PHE A 275 -5.26 -10.05 8.14
C PHE A 275 -5.52 -9.93 9.64
N GLU A 276 -4.67 -10.48 10.50
CA GLU A 276 -4.80 -10.34 11.95
C GLU A 276 -4.53 -8.90 12.41
N TRP A 277 -3.55 -8.23 11.82
CA TRP A 277 -3.04 -6.94 12.29
C TRP A 277 -3.63 -5.72 11.59
N MET A 278 -4.28 -5.88 10.45
CA MET A 278 -4.93 -4.80 9.70
C MET A 278 -6.45 -4.71 9.95
N PRO A 279 -7.04 -3.50 9.97
CA PRO A 279 -8.47 -3.30 10.20
C PRO A 279 -9.31 -3.57 8.93
N ILE A 280 -9.17 -4.76 8.33
CA ILE A 280 -9.80 -5.13 7.05
C ILE A 280 -10.81 -6.27 7.16
N ARG A 281 -11.75 -6.30 6.22
CA ARG A 281 -12.64 -7.44 5.99
C ARG A 281 -11.96 -8.49 5.12
N PRO A 282 -12.16 -9.79 5.39
CA PRO A 282 -11.84 -10.82 4.41
C PRO A 282 -12.71 -10.64 3.16
N VAL A 283 -12.11 -10.74 1.97
CA VAL A 283 -12.86 -10.71 0.70
C VAL A 283 -13.74 -11.95 0.59
N ILE A 284 -13.20 -13.10 0.97
CA ILE A 284 -13.91 -14.38 1.08
C ILE A 284 -13.66 -14.91 2.49
N GLU A 285 -14.72 -15.23 3.23
CA GLU A 285 -14.60 -15.75 4.59
C GLU A 285 -13.73 -17.03 4.61
N GLY A 286 -12.64 -17.01 5.38
CA GLY A 286 -11.70 -18.13 5.49
C GLY A 286 -10.67 -18.23 4.36
N ASN A 287 -10.54 -17.20 3.50
CA ASN A 287 -9.49 -17.11 2.50
C ASN A 287 -8.79 -15.74 2.63
N ASP A 288 -7.51 -15.80 3.02
CA ASP A 288 -6.65 -14.66 3.29
C ASP A 288 -5.70 -14.37 2.09
N GLU A 289 -5.92 -14.96 0.92
CA GLU A 289 -5.12 -14.74 -0.29
C GLU A 289 -5.71 -13.65 -1.19
N ALA A 290 -6.94 -13.19 -0.91
CA ALA A 290 -7.61 -12.16 -1.70
C ALA A 290 -7.85 -10.88 -0.90
N ILE A 291 -7.42 -9.74 -1.46
CA ILE A 291 -7.56 -8.42 -0.82
C ILE A 291 -8.20 -7.33 -1.70
N TYR A 292 -8.29 -7.54 -3.01
CA TYR A 292 -8.86 -6.54 -3.92
C TYR A 292 -10.35 -6.30 -3.64
N ARG A 293 -10.76 -5.02 -3.56
CA ARG A 293 -12.11 -4.61 -3.14
C ARG A 293 -12.42 -3.17 -3.58
N SER A 294 -13.68 -2.73 -3.42
CA SER A 294 -14.11 -1.40 -3.86
C SER A 294 -14.84 -0.63 -2.78
N PHE A 295 -14.69 0.69 -2.81
CA PHE A 295 -15.26 1.66 -1.88
C PHE A 295 -15.95 2.78 -2.67
N HIS A 296 -17.13 3.19 -2.22
CA HIS A 296 -17.97 4.16 -2.92
C HIS A 296 -18.16 5.39 -2.05
N PHE A 297 -17.57 6.52 -2.42
CA PHE A 297 -17.74 7.78 -1.72
C PHE A 297 -18.84 8.58 -2.44
N GLY A 298 -20.09 8.23 -2.13
CA GLY A 298 -21.27 8.79 -2.78
C GLY A 298 -21.22 8.64 -4.31
N ASP A 299 -21.62 9.69 -5.01
CA ASP A 299 -21.57 9.81 -6.48
C ASP A 299 -20.25 10.38 -7.01
N LEU A 300 -19.24 10.57 -6.15
CA LEU A 300 -18.02 11.28 -6.52
C LEU A 300 -16.85 10.35 -6.83
N VAL A 301 -16.50 9.44 -5.92
CA VAL A 301 -15.32 8.56 -6.08
C VAL A 301 -15.71 7.11 -5.94
N ASP A 302 -15.44 6.33 -6.98
CA ASP A 302 -15.35 4.87 -6.89
C ASP A 302 -13.88 4.48 -6.79
N LEU A 303 -13.45 4.05 -5.61
CA LEU A 303 -12.09 3.56 -5.34
C LEU A 303 -12.06 2.04 -5.48
N HIS A 304 -11.22 1.54 -6.38
CA HIS A 304 -10.95 0.11 -6.60
C HIS A 304 -9.53 -0.22 -6.14
N MET A 305 -9.41 -0.88 -5.00
CA MET A 305 -8.13 -1.36 -4.47
C MET A 305 -7.73 -2.65 -5.18
N LEU A 306 -6.53 -2.69 -5.75
CA LEU A 306 -6.00 -3.81 -6.52
C LEU A 306 -4.89 -4.54 -5.73
N ASP A 307 -4.81 -5.84 -5.92
CA ASP A 307 -3.61 -6.64 -5.66
C ASP A 307 -2.79 -6.75 -6.95
N THR A 308 -1.51 -6.35 -6.91
CA THR A 308 -0.57 -6.51 -8.03
C THR A 308 0.61 -7.41 -7.68
N ARG A 309 0.52 -8.24 -6.62
CA ARG A 309 1.62 -9.10 -6.13
C ARG A 309 1.23 -10.57 -6.05
N ILE A 310 0.21 -10.93 -5.27
CA ILE A 310 0.04 -12.31 -4.79
C ILE A 310 -0.77 -13.19 -5.75
N ILE A 311 -1.88 -12.68 -6.26
CA ILE A 311 -2.88 -13.54 -6.91
C ILE A 311 -2.52 -13.84 -8.36
N GLY A 312 -2.29 -12.78 -9.13
CA GLY A 312 -2.20 -12.88 -10.58
C GLY A 312 -0.80 -12.89 -11.14
N ARG A 313 0.14 -12.29 -10.44
CA ARG A 313 1.40 -11.82 -10.99
C ARG A 313 2.34 -12.93 -11.46
N ASP A 314 2.77 -12.86 -12.71
CA ASP A 314 3.94 -13.61 -13.22
C ASP A 314 5.25 -13.04 -12.69
N GLN A 315 6.29 -13.87 -12.56
CA GLN A 315 7.64 -13.41 -12.21
C GLN A 315 8.10 -12.28 -13.14
N GLN A 316 8.67 -11.24 -12.55
CA GLN A 316 9.24 -10.05 -13.17
C GLN A 316 10.30 -10.42 -14.20
N LEU A 317 10.47 -9.55 -15.19
CA LEU A 317 11.62 -9.63 -16.10
C LEU A 317 12.83 -8.97 -15.44
N ASP A 318 14.02 -9.48 -15.76
CA ASP A 318 15.29 -8.90 -15.34
C ASP A 318 16.13 -8.64 -16.60
N TYR A 319 16.65 -7.41 -16.72
CA TYR A 319 17.54 -7.01 -17.81
C TYR A 319 18.77 -7.90 -17.96
N LEU A 320 19.30 -8.43 -16.86
CA LEU A 320 20.47 -9.31 -16.87
C LEU A 320 20.21 -10.62 -17.62
N ASN A 321 18.96 -11.11 -17.64
CA ASN A 321 18.59 -12.30 -18.42
C ASN A 321 18.67 -12.09 -19.94
N TYR A 322 18.69 -10.83 -20.37
CA TYR A 322 18.79 -10.46 -21.79
C TYR A 322 20.17 -9.95 -22.17
N LEU A 323 21.09 -9.80 -21.20
CA LEU A 323 22.43 -9.29 -21.44
C LEU A 323 23.39 -10.44 -21.73
N SER A 324 24.24 -10.25 -22.73
CA SER A 324 25.28 -11.20 -23.13
C SER A 324 26.58 -10.45 -23.49
N GLU A 325 27.67 -11.19 -23.76
CA GLU A 325 28.91 -10.59 -24.28
C GLU A 325 28.69 -9.81 -25.59
N SER A 326 27.64 -10.14 -26.35
CA SER A 326 27.24 -9.45 -27.58
C SER A 326 26.32 -8.23 -27.37
N GLY A 327 26.01 -7.89 -26.11
CA GLY A 327 25.06 -6.84 -25.73
C GLY A 327 23.65 -7.38 -25.41
N LEU A 328 22.70 -6.46 -25.33
CA LEU A 328 21.30 -6.75 -24.99
C LEU A 328 20.60 -7.46 -26.15
N ASN A 329 19.95 -8.59 -25.87
CA ASN A 329 19.03 -9.25 -26.79
C ASN A 329 17.68 -8.51 -26.82
N ALA A 330 17.68 -7.33 -27.43
CA ALA A 330 16.52 -6.46 -27.51
C ALA A 330 15.31 -7.14 -28.18
N GLN A 331 15.55 -8.03 -29.14
CA GLN A 331 14.47 -8.75 -29.81
C GLN A 331 13.71 -9.68 -28.84
N GLN A 332 14.44 -10.47 -28.05
CA GLN A 332 13.81 -11.36 -27.07
C GLN A 332 13.17 -10.56 -25.94
N PHE A 333 13.86 -9.53 -25.43
CA PHE A 333 13.30 -8.64 -24.41
C PHE A 333 11.96 -8.03 -24.85
N MET A 334 11.91 -7.47 -26.07
CA MET A 334 10.68 -6.90 -26.61
C MET A 334 9.58 -7.95 -26.80
N ALA A 335 9.94 -9.17 -27.21
CA ALA A 335 8.97 -10.26 -27.34
C ALA A 335 8.35 -10.65 -25.98
N ASP A 336 9.16 -10.71 -24.93
CA ASP A 336 8.71 -11.12 -23.59
C ASP A 336 7.93 -10.01 -22.89
N VAL A 337 8.42 -8.77 -22.91
CA VAL A 337 7.76 -7.63 -22.22
C VAL A 337 6.39 -7.27 -22.84
N THR A 338 6.20 -7.60 -24.12
CA THR A 338 4.93 -7.40 -24.85
C THR A 338 4.09 -8.67 -24.97
N ASP A 339 4.49 -9.78 -24.33
CA ASP A 339 3.73 -11.03 -24.38
C ASP A 339 2.32 -10.83 -23.78
N PRO A 340 1.24 -11.03 -24.55
CA PRO A 340 -0.12 -10.86 -24.07
C PRO A 340 -0.54 -11.85 -22.98
N ASN A 341 0.27 -12.87 -22.69
CA ASN A 341 0.02 -13.82 -21.62
C ASN A 341 0.63 -13.40 -20.28
N ARG A 342 1.54 -12.44 -20.24
CA ARG A 342 2.08 -11.90 -18.98
C ARG A 342 1.01 -11.12 -18.25
N THR A 343 0.88 -11.36 -16.95
CA THR A 343 -0.16 -10.76 -16.13
C THR A 343 0.36 -10.35 -14.75
N LEU A 344 -0.15 -9.24 -14.25
CA LEU A 344 0.04 -8.65 -12.94
C LEU A 344 -1.20 -8.92 -12.06
N LEU A 345 -2.40 -8.68 -12.60
CA LEU A 345 -3.68 -8.85 -11.89
C LEU A 345 -4.22 -10.29 -11.92
N GLY A 346 -3.89 -11.06 -12.95
CA GLY A 346 -4.52 -12.35 -13.23
C GLY A 346 -5.93 -12.22 -13.81
N ALA A 347 -6.45 -13.32 -14.34
CA ALA A 347 -7.72 -13.31 -15.08
C ALA A 347 -8.93 -12.95 -14.19
N GLU A 348 -8.99 -13.46 -12.96
CA GLU A 348 -10.15 -13.26 -12.07
C GLU A 348 -10.28 -11.81 -11.62
N GLN A 349 -9.20 -11.21 -11.13
CA GLN A 349 -9.21 -9.82 -10.69
C GLN A 349 -9.38 -8.86 -11.86
N ARG A 350 -8.80 -9.16 -13.04
CA ARG A 350 -9.00 -8.35 -14.24
C ARG A 350 -10.47 -8.35 -14.68
N LEU A 351 -11.15 -9.51 -14.66
CA LEU A 351 -12.58 -9.60 -14.93
C LEU A 351 -13.42 -8.90 -13.86
N TRP A 352 -13.03 -9.01 -12.59
CA TRP A 352 -13.66 -8.25 -11.51
C TRP A 352 -13.55 -6.74 -11.75
N LEU A 353 -12.36 -6.24 -12.08
CA LEU A 353 -12.12 -4.82 -12.35
C LEU A 353 -12.93 -4.33 -13.55
N GLN A 354 -12.97 -5.11 -14.63
CA GLN A 354 -13.81 -4.82 -15.80
C GLN A 354 -15.28 -4.64 -15.39
N ASN A 355 -15.80 -5.56 -14.58
CA ASN A 355 -17.18 -5.49 -14.10
C ASN A 355 -17.40 -4.29 -13.17
N LYS A 356 -16.43 -3.96 -12.31
CA LYS A 356 -16.50 -2.80 -11.44
C LYS A 356 -16.53 -1.50 -12.24
N LEU A 357 -15.58 -1.29 -13.15
CA LEU A 357 -15.59 -0.12 -14.05
C LEU A 357 -16.88 -0.04 -14.88
N ALA A 358 -17.43 -1.17 -15.34
CA ALA A 358 -18.67 -1.16 -16.13
C ALA A 358 -19.92 -0.79 -15.31
N THR A 359 -19.93 -1.06 -14.00
CA THR A 359 -21.10 -0.87 -13.13
C THR A 359 -21.00 0.33 -12.20
N SER A 360 -19.79 0.87 -12.04
CA SER A 360 -19.48 2.07 -11.26
C SER A 360 -20.04 3.33 -11.92
N SER A 361 -20.39 4.32 -11.11
CA SER A 361 -21.09 5.54 -11.56
C SER A 361 -20.57 6.84 -10.96
N GLY A 362 -19.62 6.74 -10.03
CA GLY A 362 -18.90 7.86 -9.46
C GLY A 362 -18.17 8.66 -10.53
N ARG A 363 -18.12 9.98 -10.33
CA ARG A 363 -17.45 10.92 -11.22
C ARG A 363 -16.01 10.51 -11.53
N TRP A 364 -15.28 10.02 -10.53
CA TRP A 364 -13.91 9.55 -10.62
C TRP A 364 -13.83 8.05 -10.40
N GLN A 365 -13.03 7.38 -11.25
CA GLN A 365 -12.66 5.98 -11.09
C GLN A 365 -11.22 5.95 -10.63
N VAL A 366 -11.01 5.58 -9.37
CA VAL A 366 -9.70 5.63 -8.72
C VAL A 366 -9.19 4.21 -8.55
N LEU A 367 -8.00 3.91 -9.07
CA LEU A 367 -7.31 2.66 -8.79
C LEU A 367 -6.32 2.90 -7.65
N GLY A 368 -6.51 2.24 -6.50
CA GLY A 368 -5.52 2.21 -5.43
C GLY A 368 -4.69 0.95 -5.56
N GLN A 369 -3.40 1.08 -5.84
CA GLN A 369 -2.52 -0.05 -6.13
C GLN A 369 -1.05 0.28 -5.83
N GLN A 370 -0.18 -0.71 -5.98
CA GLN A 370 1.16 -0.74 -5.43
C GLN A 370 2.17 -0.01 -6.33
N VAL A 371 2.26 -0.41 -7.61
CA VAL A 371 3.40 -0.12 -8.49
C VAL A 371 3.07 0.89 -9.59
N LEU A 372 4.06 1.62 -10.12
CA LEU A 372 3.82 2.64 -11.16
C LEU A 372 3.17 2.06 -12.44
N MET A 373 2.09 2.69 -12.90
CA MET A 373 1.36 2.39 -14.13
C MET A 373 1.87 3.20 -15.33
N GLY A 374 2.34 4.44 -15.11
CA GLY A 374 2.88 5.29 -16.17
C GLY A 374 3.96 4.58 -16.99
N ARG A 375 4.09 4.93 -18.28
CA ARG A 375 5.18 4.42 -19.11
C ARG A 375 6.44 5.22 -18.79
N MET A 376 7.40 4.58 -18.17
CA MET A 376 8.62 5.21 -17.68
C MET A 376 9.81 4.77 -18.52
N ASP A 377 9.79 5.06 -19.83
CA ASP A 377 10.92 4.69 -20.69
C ASP A 377 12.13 5.61 -20.43
N LEU A 378 13.29 5.01 -20.15
CA LEU A 378 14.56 5.70 -19.99
C LEU A 378 15.57 5.26 -21.04
N PRO A 379 16.55 6.11 -21.41
CA PRO A 379 17.66 5.72 -22.26
C PRO A 379 18.33 4.43 -21.77
N ALA A 380 18.49 3.46 -22.67
CA ALA A 380 18.96 2.11 -22.35
C ALA A 380 20.36 2.11 -21.71
N GLU A 381 21.20 3.11 -22.01
CA GLU A 381 22.52 3.25 -21.38
C GLU A 381 22.45 3.51 -19.86
N LEU A 382 21.41 4.20 -19.37
CA LEU A 382 21.19 4.39 -17.92
C LEU A 382 20.77 3.07 -17.28
N LEU A 383 19.82 2.36 -17.92
CA LEU A 383 19.29 1.10 -17.40
C LEU A 383 20.36 0.01 -17.32
N LEU A 384 21.27 -0.05 -18.29
CA LEU A 384 22.39 -0.98 -18.24
C LEU A 384 23.36 -0.66 -17.10
N GLY A 385 23.61 0.63 -16.82
CA GLY A 385 24.42 1.03 -15.67
C GLY A 385 23.78 0.59 -14.35
N ILE A 386 22.47 0.77 -14.20
CA ILE A 386 21.70 0.32 -13.03
C ILE A 386 21.75 -1.21 -12.91
N ALA A 387 21.38 -1.94 -13.96
CA ALA A 387 21.30 -3.39 -13.96
C ALA A 387 22.66 -4.07 -13.67
N THR A 388 23.76 -3.44 -14.09
CA THR A 388 25.12 -3.96 -13.84
C THR A 388 25.76 -3.45 -12.55
N GLY A 389 25.05 -2.61 -11.78
CA GLY A 389 25.57 -1.99 -10.55
C GLY A 389 26.63 -0.92 -10.77
N ASN A 390 26.88 -0.49 -12.02
CA ASN A 390 27.79 0.62 -12.33
C ASN A 390 27.06 1.97 -12.18
N VAL A 391 26.74 2.33 -10.94
CA VAL A 391 25.97 3.54 -10.63
C VAL A 391 26.81 4.82 -10.64
N SER A 392 28.13 4.71 -10.53
CA SER A 392 29.03 5.88 -10.36
C SER A 392 29.07 6.84 -11.57
N GLU A 393 28.81 6.33 -12.77
CA GLU A 393 28.80 7.11 -14.01
C GLU A 393 27.40 7.64 -14.39
N LEU A 394 26.35 7.13 -13.72
CA LEU A 394 24.96 7.49 -14.02
C LEU A 394 24.66 8.98 -13.90
N PRO A 395 25.16 9.74 -12.90
CA PRO A 395 24.84 11.16 -12.80
C PRO A 395 25.35 11.95 -14.01
N GLN A 396 26.54 11.62 -14.51
CA GLN A 396 27.09 12.25 -15.70
C GLN A 396 26.30 11.85 -16.96
N ALA A 397 26.02 10.55 -17.14
CA ALA A 397 25.26 10.06 -18.27
C ALA A 397 23.87 10.69 -18.33
N LEU A 398 23.19 10.80 -17.19
CA LEU A 398 21.88 11.46 -17.05
C LEU A 398 21.93 12.92 -17.52
N ALA A 399 22.92 13.68 -17.05
CA ALA A 399 23.09 15.08 -17.44
C ALA A 399 23.35 15.27 -18.95
N GLU A 400 24.18 14.40 -19.54
CA GLU A 400 24.46 14.40 -20.98
C GLU A 400 23.20 14.09 -21.80
N LEU A 401 22.47 13.04 -21.42
CA LEU A 401 21.24 12.62 -22.08
C LEU A 401 20.15 13.69 -21.98
N ALA A 402 19.97 14.29 -20.81
CA ALA A 402 19.03 15.39 -20.61
C ALA A 402 19.38 16.59 -21.49
N THR A 403 20.67 16.93 -21.62
CA THR A 403 21.15 17.99 -22.51
C THR A 403 20.84 17.68 -23.98
N ILE A 404 21.06 16.44 -24.42
CA ILE A 404 20.76 16.00 -25.78
C ILE A 404 19.24 16.08 -26.03
N LYS A 405 18.41 15.57 -25.12
CA LYS A 405 16.94 15.61 -25.22
C LYS A 405 16.44 17.05 -25.26
N PHE A 406 16.96 17.94 -24.41
CA PHE A 406 16.60 19.36 -24.45
C PHE A 406 16.91 19.99 -25.81
N ARG A 407 18.14 19.80 -26.34
CA ARG A 407 18.53 20.31 -27.67
C ARG A 407 17.63 19.73 -28.77
N ALA A 408 17.27 18.45 -28.68
CA ALA A 408 16.40 17.80 -29.66
C ALA A 408 14.99 18.41 -29.65
N LEU A 409 14.43 18.70 -28.47
CA LEU A 409 13.13 19.37 -28.33
C LEU A 409 13.15 20.81 -28.88
N GLN A 410 14.31 21.49 -28.88
CA GLN A 410 14.49 22.80 -29.50
C GLN A 410 14.72 22.72 -31.02
N GLY A 411 14.79 21.53 -31.61
CA GLY A 411 15.05 21.34 -33.03
C GLY A 411 16.48 21.73 -33.44
N ASP A 412 17.47 21.55 -32.56
CA ASP A 412 18.87 21.85 -32.86
C ASP A 412 19.39 21.00 -34.04
N PRO A 413 19.70 21.59 -35.21
CA PRO A 413 20.13 20.85 -36.39
C PRO A 413 21.58 20.35 -36.30
N THR A 414 22.32 20.71 -35.25
CA THR A 414 23.71 20.28 -35.03
C THR A 414 23.81 18.94 -34.32
N LEU A 415 22.70 18.39 -33.82
CA LEU A 415 22.67 17.06 -33.22
C LEU A 415 23.01 15.99 -34.26
N THR A 416 23.94 15.13 -33.89
CA THR A 416 24.35 13.98 -34.69
C THR A 416 23.33 12.84 -34.59
N GLU A 417 23.34 11.93 -35.56
CA GLU A 417 22.55 10.69 -35.49
C GLU A 417 22.90 9.86 -34.26
N GLN A 418 24.16 9.87 -33.83
CA GLN A 418 24.61 9.17 -32.63
C GLN A 418 24.01 9.78 -31.35
N GLU A 419 24.02 11.11 -31.20
CA GLU A 419 23.39 11.78 -30.06
C GLU A 419 21.88 11.47 -30.03
N LEU A 420 21.20 11.59 -31.17
CA LEU A 420 19.77 11.27 -31.27
C LEU A 420 19.48 9.79 -30.94
N SER A 421 20.37 8.87 -31.33
CA SER A 421 20.23 7.44 -31.01
C SER A 421 20.31 7.17 -29.51
N ARG A 422 21.13 7.91 -28.75
CA ARG A 422 21.27 7.74 -27.28
C ARG A 422 19.95 8.01 -26.55
N ILE A 423 19.20 9.03 -26.97
CA ILE A 423 17.92 9.40 -26.33
C ILE A 423 16.70 8.67 -26.92
N SER A 424 16.81 8.10 -28.12
CA SER A 424 15.71 7.36 -28.77
C SER A 424 15.79 5.84 -28.56
N THR A 425 16.94 5.32 -28.15
CA THR A 425 17.09 3.94 -27.70
C THR A 425 16.72 3.86 -26.22
N ALA A 426 15.42 3.79 -25.95
CA ALA A 426 14.87 3.74 -24.60
C ALA A 426 14.20 2.39 -24.32
N ALA A 427 14.10 2.05 -23.05
CA ALA A 427 13.40 0.86 -22.58
C ALA A 427 12.72 1.15 -21.22
N PRO A 428 11.79 0.29 -20.76
CA PRO A 428 11.06 0.53 -19.52
C PRO A 428 11.96 0.63 -18.29
N TYR A 429 11.74 1.61 -17.42
CA TYR A 429 12.56 1.82 -16.23
C TYR A 429 12.43 0.70 -15.20
N ASN A 430 11.19 0.29 -14.90
CA ASN A 430 10.90 -0.64 -13.83
C ASN A 430 10.12 -1.85 -14.37
N LEU A 431 10.80 -2.99 -14.49
CA LEU A 431 10.22 -4.27 -14.95
C LEU A 431 9.44 -5.02 -13.87
N ASP A 432 9.58 -4.59 -12.61
CA ASP A 432 8.74 -5.02 -11.50
C ASP A 432 7.37 -4.28 -11.56
N ALA A 433 7.32 -3.05 -12.04
CA ALA A 433 6.07 -2.30 -12.22
C ALA A 433 5.29 -2.67 -13.51
N TRP A 434 4.19 -1.95 -13.81
CA TRP A 434 3.36 -2.17 -15.01
C TRP A 434 4.12 -2.09 -16.34
N ASP A 435 5.29 -1.47 -16.33
CA ASP A 435 6.22 -1.40 -17.45
C ASP A 435 6.77 -2.78 -17.88
N GLY A 436 6.82 -3.75 -16.97
CA GLY A 436 7.11 -5.16 -17.24
C GLY A 436 5.90 -6.00 -17.70
N TYR A 437 4.70 -5.43 -17.71
CA TYR A 437 3.42 -6.09 -18.00
C TYR A 437 2.59 -5.27 -19.01
N GLN A 438 3.24 -4.84 -20.10
CA GLN A 438 2.70 -3.83 -21.01
C GLN A 438 1.35 -4.21 -21.61
N ALA A 439 1.19 -5.47 -22.03
CA ALA A 439 -0.06 -5.93 -22.63
C ALA A 439 -1.24 -5.82 -21.66
N GLU A 440 -1.04 -6.14 -20.37
CA GLU A 440 -2.11 -6.02 -19.38
C GLU A 440 -2.39 -4.55 -19.01
N ARG A 441 -1.36 -3.69 -18.97
CA ARG A 441 -1.55 -2.24 -18.83
C ARG A 441 -2.49 -1.71 -19.91
N GLU A 442 -2.26 -2.06 -21.17
CA GLU A 442 -3.08 -1.60 -22.29
C GLU A 442 -4.51 -2.16 -22.22
N VAL A 443 -4.72 -3.35 -21.64
CA VAL A 443 -6.07 -3.86 -21.36
C VAL A 443 -6.79 -2.97 -20.35
N VAL A 444 -6.14 -2.59 -19.24
CA VAL A 444 -6.75 -1.73 -18.21
C VAL A 444 -7.04 -0.32 -18.73
N LEU A 445 -6.07 0.32 -19.37
CA LEU A 445 -6.25 1.64 -19.97
C LEU A 445 -7.33 1.61 -21.07
N GLY A 446 -7.32 0.58 -21.92
CA GLY A 446 -8.33 0.37 -22.96
C GLY A 446 -9.73 0.21 -22.40
N MET A 447 -9.90 -0.51 -21.28
CA MET A 447 -11.19 -0.65 -20.59
C MET A 447 -11.71 0.68 -20.08
N ALA A 448 -10.88 1.45 -19.36
CA ALA A 448 -11.26 2.76 -18.82
C ALA A 448 -11.66 3.73 -19.95
N ARG A 449 -10.89 3.75 -21.05
CA ARG A 449 -11.18 4.56 -22.22
C ARG A 449 -12.47 4.14 -22.93
N GLN A 450 -12.67 2.84 -23.14
CA GLN A 450 -13.87 2.32 -23.81
C GLN A 450 -15.16 2.65 -23.02
N LEU A 451 -15.05 2.68 -21.70
CA LEU A 451 -16.15 2.98 -20.78
C LEU A 451 -16.27 4.47 -20.43
N ASP A 452 -15.46 5.35 -21.06
CA ASP A 452 -15.44 6.80 -20.86
C ASP A 452 -15.30 7.20 -19.39
N LYS A 453 -14.31 6.61 -18.71
CA LYS A 453 -14.07 6.82 -17.28
C LYS A 453 -13.01 7.89 -17.02
N ASN A 454 -13.26 8.77 -16.03
CA ASN A 454 -12.25 9.68 -15.49
C ASN A 454 -11.31 8.90 -14.56
N LEU A 455 -10.25 8.36 -15.13
CA LEU A 455 -9.32 7.47 -14.42
C LEU A 455 -8.26 8.28 -13.65
N VAL A 456 -8.10 7.95 -12.37
CA VAL A 456 -6.95 8.34 -11.54
C VAL A 456 -6.32 7.08 -10.97
N VAL A 457 -5.00 6.94 -11.08
CA VAL A 457 -4.26 5.83 -10.48
C VAL A 457 -3.40 6.35 -9.34
N LEU A 458 -3.44 5.65 -8.21
CA LEU A 458 -2.61 5.90 -7.04
C LEU A 458 -1.55 4.80 -6.96
N ALA A 459 -0.30 5.17 -6.69
CA ALA A 459 0.83 4.25 -6.60
C ALA A 459 1.75 4.57 -5.41
N GLY A 460 2.55 3.58 -5.00
CA GLY A 460 3.59 3.65 -3.98
C GLY A 460 4.88 2.99 -4.50
N ASP A 461 5.37 1.96 -3.78
CA ASP A 461 6.50 1.07 -4.13
C ASP A 461 7.86 1.77 -4.28
N THR A 462 8.00 2.65 -5.27
CA THR A 462 9.30 3.23 -5.68
C THR A 462 9.94 4.20 -4.68
N HIS A 463 9.25 4.53 -3.60
CA HIS A 463 9.68 5.52 -2.60
C HIS A 463 9.80 6.98 -3.08
N ASN A 464 9.36 7.32 -4.28
CA ASN A 464 9.44 8.69 -4.80
C ASN A 464 8.05 9.26 -5.10
N ALA A 465 7.92 10.58 -5.12
CA ALA A 465 6.69 11.22 -5.57
C ALA A 465 6.70 11.40 -7.09
N TRP A 466 5.65 10.92 -7.76
CA TRP A 466 5.52 10.99 -9.22
C TRP A 466 4.15 11.54 -9.63
N ALA A 467 4.09 12.26 -10.75
CA ALA A 467 2.83 12.52 -11.45
C ALA A 467 2.99 12.23 -12.95
N ASN A 468 2.16 11.33 -13.48
CA ASN A 468 2.23 10.89 -14.87
C ASN A 468 0.91 11.13 -15.61
N ASN A 469 1.02 11.53 -16.88
CA ASN A 469 -0.07 11.48 -17.84
C ASN A 469 -0.21 10.05 -18.39
N LEU A 470 -1.32 9.37 -18.08
CA LEU A 470 -1.56 8.01 -18.57
C LEU A 470 -2.10 8.06 -19.99
N LYS A 471 -1.31 7.52 -20.93
CA LYS A 471 -1.67 7.39 -22.34
C LYS A 471 -1.66 5.93 -22.77
N ASP A 472 -2.61 5.57 -23.63
CA ASP A 472 -2.57 4.26 -24.29
C ASP A 472 -1.45 4.19 -25.35
N MET A 473 -1.21 2.99 -25.89
CA MET A 473 -0.18 2.77 -26.91
C MET A 473 -0.34 3.61 -28.19
N ASN A 474 -1.52 4.17 -28.44
CA ASN A 474 -1.80 5.06 -29.57
C ASN A 474 -1.63 6.54 -29.21
N GLY A 475 -1.17 6.86 -28.00
CA GLY A 475 -0.92 8.22 -27.51
C GLY A 475 -2.17 8.97 -27.05
N ASN A 476 -3.31 8.30 -26.87
CA ASN A 476 -4.52 8.94 -26.37
C ASN A 476 -4.46 9.05 -24.85
N GLN A 477 -4.78 10.23 -24.30
CA GLN A 477 -4.93 10.40 -22.85
C GLN A 477 -6.08 9.55 -22.32
N VAL A 478 -5.82 8.79 -21.26
CA VAL A 478 -6.80 7.92 -20.59
C VAL A 478 -7.06 8.38 -19.15
N GLY A 479 -6.05 8.90 -18.47
CA GLY A 479 -6.16 9.33 -17.08
C GLY A 479 -4.88 9.98 -16.57
N VAL A 480 -4.75 10.07 -15.26
CA VAL A 480 -3.52 10.52 -14.58
C VAL A 480 -3.12 9.53 -13.51
N GLU A 481 -1.83 9.49 -13.20
CA GLU A 481 -1.30 8.75 -12.07
C GLU A 481 -0.64 9.72 -11.09
N PHE A 482 -0.87 9.49 -9.81
CA PHE A 482 -0.17 10.15 -8.72
C PHE A 482 0.43 9.10 -7.78
N ALA A 483 1.75 9.14 -7.61
CA ALA A 483 2.46 8.25 -6.71
C ALA A 483 2.90 8.99 -5.45
N THR A 484 2.74 8.36 -4.29
CA THR A 484 3.21 8.90 -3.02
C THR A 484 4.69 8.61 -2.82
N ALA A 485 5.41 9.55 -2.19
CA ALA A 485 6.69 9.23 -1.56
C ALA A 485 6.49 8.24 -0.40
N SER A 486 7.60 7.69 0.09
CA SER A 486 7.58 6.78 1.22
C SER A 486 7.41 7.50 2.56
N VAL A 487 6.91 6.76 3.56
CA VAL A 487 6.87 7.20 4.95
C VAL A 487 8.28 7.34 5.53
N SER A 488 9.17 6.40 5.23
CA SER A 488 10.55 6.41 5.74
C SER A 488 11.60 5.73 4.87
N SER A 489 11.20 4.82 3.97
CA SER A 489 12.15 4.10 3.09
C SER A 489 12.93 5.06 2.19
N PRO A 490 14.21 4.82 1.89
CA PRO A 490 15.05 5.73 1.09
C PRO A 490 14.59 5.81 -0.38
N GLY A 491 14.78 6.97 -1.01
CA GLY A 491 14.36 7.21 -2.39
C GLY A 491 15.46 6.92 -3.42
N LEU A 492 15.19 7.27 -4.67
CA LEU A 492 16.10 7.02 -5.81
C LEU A 492 17.46 7.71 -5.65
N GLU A 493 17.54 8.82 -4.92
CA GLU A 493 18.79 9.50 -4.56
C GLU A 493 19.77 8.60 -3.82
N ASP A 494 19.28 7.75 -2.92
CA ASP A 494 20.11 6.86 -2.12
C ASP A 494 20.59 5.69 -2.98
N TYR A 495 19.67 5.07 -3.73
CA TYR A 495 19.99 3.97 -4.66
C TYR A 495 20.99 4.37 -5.75
N LEU A 496 20.93 5.62 -6.22
CA LEU A 496 21.86 6.15 -7.22
C LEU A 496 23.13 6.77 -6.60
N GLY A 497 23.21 6.87 -5.26
CA GLY A 497 24.31 7.53 -4.57
C GLY A 497 24.46 9.00 -4.97
N LEU A 498 23.35 9.69 -5.23
CA LEU A 498 23.34 11.07 -5.69
C LEU A 498 23.70 12.04 -4.55
N PRO A 499 24.71 12.91 -4.73
CA PRO A 499 24.93 14.02 -3.82
C PRO A 499 23.74 15.00 -3.84
N ASP A 500 23.40 15.59 -2.70
CA ASP A 500 22.29 16.55 -2.55
C ASP A 500 22.27 17.66 -3.62
N ALA A 501 23.45 18.16 -3.98
CA ALA A 501 23.61 19.23 -4.96
C ALA A 501 23.20 18.83 -6.39
N LEU A 502 23.09 17.54 -6.69
CA LEU A 502 22.71 17.02 -8.01
C LEU A 502 21.27 16.53 -8.08
N ILE A 503 20.54 16.48 -6.96
CA ILE A 503 19.18 15.91 -6.91
C ILE A 503 18.22 16.68 -7.82
N ALA A 504 18.17 18.01 -7.72
CA ALA A 504 17.27 18.82 -8.53
C ALA A 504 17.56 18.70 -10.05
N ASP A 505 18.85 18.63 -10.41
CA ASP A 505 19.27 18.44 -11.80
C ASP A 505 18.88 17.03 -12.30
N ALA A 506 18.98 16.01 -11.44
CA ALA A 506 18.56 14.65 -11.75
C ALA A 506 17.04 14.55 -11.92
N GLU A 507 16.25 15.17 -11.03
CA GLU A 507 14.78 15.24 -11.14
C GLU A 507 14.36 15.89 -12.46
N GLN A 508 14.98 17.04 -12.81
CA GLN A 508 14.72 17.70 -14.09
C GLN A 508 15.16 16.84 -15.28
N GLY A 509 16.32 16.19 -15.19
CA GLY A 509 16.85 15.32 -16.23
C GLY A 509 15.95 14.13 -16.52
N ILE A 510 15.49 13.43 -15.48
CA ILE A 510 14.54 12.33 -15.60
C ILE A 510 13.21 12.83 -16.15
N GLY A 511 12.69 13.95 -15.64
CA GLY A 511 11.47 14.60 -16.15
C GLY A 511 11.54 14.97 -17.64
N LEU A 512 12.73 15.32 -18.15
CA LEU A 512 12.93 15.57 -19.58
C LEU A 512 13.00 14.29 -20.41
N LEU A 513 13.59 13.23 -19.86
CA LEU A 513 13.84 11.98 -20.58
C LEU A 513 12.59 11.10 -20.68
N VAL A 514 11.81 11.04 -19.60
CA VAL A 514 10.58 10.24 -19.52
C VAL A 514 9.42 11.00 -20.11
N ASP A 515 8.91 10.53 -21.25
CA ASP A 515 7.79 11.19 -21.93
C ASP A 515 6.48 11.03 -21.13
N GLY A 516 5.90 12.15 -20.67
CA GLY A 516 4.61 12.18 -19.97
C GLY A 516 4.71 12.27 -18.44
N LEU A 517 5.93 12.32 -17.91
CA LEU A 517 6.21 12.62 -16.50
C LEU A 517 6.12 14.14 -16.26
N ASP A 518 5.15 14.55 -15.43
CA ASP A 518 4.89 15.96 -15.14
C ASP A 518 5.52 16.43 -13.82
N TYR A 519 5.74 15.52 -12.89
CA TYR A 519 6.35 15.83 -11.58
C TYR A 519 7.16 14.65 -11.06
N LEU A 520 8.31 14.97 -10.46
CA LEU A 520 9.19 14.04 -9.79
C LEU A 520 9.81 14.70 -8.56
N ASN A 521 9.71 14.04 -7.40
CA ASN A 521 10.59 14.29 -6.26
C ASN A 521 11.17 12.96 -5.77
N ILE A 522 12.50 12.84 -5.80
CA ILE A 522 13.15 11.57 -5.47
C ILE A 522 13.50 11.45 -3.99
N ASN A 523 13.81 12.55 -3.31
CA ASN A 523 14.53 12.49 -2.03
C ASN A 523 13.74 12.79 -0.76
N GLN A 524 12.56 13.41 -0.86
CA GLN A 524 11.83 13.81 0.34
C GLN A 524 10.87 12.72 0.79
N ARG A 525 10.79 12.47 2.10
CA ARG A 525 9.86 11.49 2.70
C ARG A 525 8.56 12.19 3.08
N GLY A 526 7.43 11.52 2.93
CA GLY A 526 6.16 12.20 3.06
C GLY A 526 4.95 11.36 2.70
N TYR A 527 3.87 12.06 2.37
CA TYR A 527 2.61 11.50 1.94
C TYR A 527 1.96 12.42 0.92
N MET A 528 0.93 11.91 0.26
CA MET A 528 0.11 12.69 -0.67
C MET A 528 -1.31 12.85 -0.12
N VAL A 529 -1.93 14.01 -0.32
CA VAL A 529 -3.40 14.15 -0.17
C VAL A 529 -3.99 14.40 -1.54
N VAL A 530 -4.91 13.52 -1.95
CA VAL A 530 -5.70 13.69 -3.17
C VAL A 530 -7.10 14.17 -2.82
N THR A 531 -7.45 15.34 -3.34
CA THR A 531 -8.76 15.96 -3.16
C THR A 531 -9.54 15.84 -4.47
N PHE A 532 -10.71 15.21 -4.40
CA PHE A 532 -11.63 15.08 -5.52
C PHE A 532 -12.82 16.00 -5.30
N THR A 533 -13.21 16.71 -6.36
CA THR A 533 -14.48 17.44 -6.47
C THR A 533 -15.14 17.07 -7.80
N GLN A 534 -16.31 17.60 -8.12
CA GLN A 534 -16.96 17.30 -9.41
C GLN A 534 -16.09 17.69 -10.63
N ASP A 535 -15.23 18.71 -10.47
CA ASP A 535 -14.48 19.33 -11.56
C ASP A 535 -12.99 18.97 -11.58
N GLU A 536 -12.41 18.60 -10.44
CA GLU A 536 -10.96 18.37 -10.33
C GLU A 536 -10.58 17.19 -9.42
N ALA A 537 -9.44 16.58 -9.73
CA ALA A 537 -8.67 15.71 -8.85
C ALA A 537 -7.31 16.38 -8.62
N LEU A 538 -7.08 16.86 -7.39
CA LEU A 538 -5.89 17.62 -7.00
C LEU A 538 -5.02 16.82 -6.03
N ALA A 539 -3.80 16.48 -6.46
CA ALA A 539 -2.78 15.88 -5.62
C ALA A 539 -1.86 16.94 -5.01
N ASN A 540 -1.69 16.91 -3.69
CA ASN A 540 -0.71 17.73 -2.96
C ASN A 540 0.24 16.79 -2.20
N TRP A 541 1.54 16.94 -2.41
CA TRP A 541 2.56 16.21 -1.66
C TRP A 541 2.99 17.02 -0.43
N TYR A 542 3.07 16.33 0.71
CA TYR A 542 3.48 16.88 1.99
C TYR A 542 4.70 16.11 2.47
N PHE A 543 5.79 16.83 2.62
CA PHE A 543 7.07 16.26 3.03
C PHE A 543 7.43 16.67 4.45
N VAL A 544 8.13 15.79 5.16
CA VAL A 544 8.79 16.11 6.43
C VAL A 544 10.25 16.49 6.16
N ASP A 545 10.81 17.40 6.97
CA ASP A 545 12.19 17.85 6.80
C ASP A 545 13.20 16.70 7.01
N THR A 546 12.90 15.75 7.89
CA THR A 546 13.71 14.54 8.08
C THR A 546 12.94 13.42 8.78
N VAL A 547 13.34 12.17 8.51
CA VAL A 547 12.96 10.97 9.29
C VAL A 547 14.08 10.48 10.21
N LYS A 548 15.25 11.16 10.21
CA LYS A 548 16.48 10.73 10.91
C LYS A 548 16.69 11.43 12.26
N SER A 549 15.78 12.32 12.66
CA SER A 549 15.83 13.04 13.95
C SER A 549 14.46 13.03 14.62
N ARG A 550 14.42 13.10 15.96
CA ARG A 550 13.15 13.23 16.70
C ARG A 550 12.54 14.63 16.60
N GLU A 551 13.40 15.64 16.42
CA GLU A 551 13.01 17.01 16.07
C GLU A 551 13.14 17.13 14.54
N TYR A 552 12.05 17.50 13.88
CA TYR A 552 11.95 17.69 12.44
C TYR A 552 11.05 18.88 12.13
#